data_AF-A0A9D6DRW7-F1
#
_entry.id   AF-A0A9D6DRW7-F1
#
_cell.length_a   1.000
_cell.length_b   1.000
_cell.length_c   1.000
_cell.angle_alpha   90.00
_cell.angle_beta   90.00
_cell.angle_gamma   90.00
#
_symmetry.space_group_name_H-M   'P 1'
#
loop_
_entity.id
_entity.type
_entity.pdbx_description
1 polymer ?
#
loop_
_entity_poly.entity_id
_entity_poly.type
_entity_poly.pdbx_seq_one_letter_code
_entity_poly.pdbx_strand_id
1 'polypeptide(L)'
;MKFYKPTSPSRRNMSGIEYRKFITAQKPLKSLVGKIKTKSGRNNSGQITVRHQGGGVKRNYREIDLKQVNAGESAVVETIEYDPYRTAFIARVLYGNGARSYILAAQGLKVGDKVASHQAGPSDL
;
A
#
# COMPACT_ATOMS: atom_id res chain seq x y z
N MET A 1 -6.06 14.29 10.92
CA MET A 1 -6.62 13.18 11.72
C MET A 1 -8.04 13.55 12.10
N LYS A 2 -8.98 12.60 12.12
CA LYS A 2 -10.39 12.83 12.46
C LYS A 2 -10.68 12.27 13.84
N PHE A 3 -11.26 13.10 14.69
CA PHE A 3 -11.82 12.71 15.99
C PHE A 3 -13.33 12.55 15.85
N TYR A 4 -13.89 11.49 16.44
CA TYR A 4 -15.31 11.19 16.34
C TYR A 4 -16.08 11.73 17.55
N LYS A 5 -17.34 12.14 17.33
CA LYS A 5 -18.24 12.54 18.43
C LYS A 5 -18.45 11.35 19.39
N PRO A 6 -18.53 11.59 20.71
CA PRO A 6 -18.66 10.55 21.73
C PRO A 6 -20.10 9.99 21.83
N THR A 7 -20.62 9.40 20.74
CA THR A 7 -21.99 8.86 20.70
C THR A 7 -22.12 7.50 21.39
N SER A 8 -21.00 6.85 21.73
CA SER A 8 -20.96 5.61 22.52
C SER A 8 -19.64 5.54 23.30
N PRO A 9 -19.54 4.72 24.36
CA PRO A 9 -18.33 4.56 25.16
C PRO A 9 -17.07 4.28 24.33
N SER A 10 -17.16 3.38 23.35
CA SER A 10 -16.05 3.01 22.48
C SER A 10 -15.62 4.13 21.52
N ARG A 11 -16.49 5.10 21.22
CA ARG A 11 -16.18 6.20 20.31
C ARG A 11 -15.50 7.39 20.98
N ARG A 12 -15.53 7.51 22.31
CA ARG A 12 -15.02 8.68 23.05
C ARG A 12 -13.57 9.05 22.70
N ASN A 13 -12.70 8.04 22.60
CA ASN A 13 -11.28 8.22 22.29
C ASN A 13 -10.91 7.76 20.88
N MET A 14 -11.91 7.42 20.06
CA MET A 14 -11.67 6.90 18.71
C MET A 14 -11.22 8.03 17.79
N SER A 15 -10.12 7.81 17.11
CA SER A 15 -9.61 8.67 16.04
C SER A 15 -9.31 7.85 14.79
N GLY A 16 -9.21 8.51 13.65
CA GLY A 16 -8.92 7.84 12.38
C GLY A 16 -8.31 8.77 11.33
N ILE A 17 -7.78 8.16 10.27
CA ILE A 17 -7.27 8.88 9.11
C ILE A 17 -8.44 9.24 8.19
N GLU A 18 -8.44 10.45 7.64
CA GLU A 18 -9.42 10.87 6.64
C GLU A 18 -9.01 10.37 5.25
N TYR A 19 -9.18 9.08 5.03
CA TYR A 19 -8.76 8.38 3.82
C TYR A 19 -9.21 9.04 2.51
N ARG A 20 -10.41 9.63 2.47
CA ARG A 20 -10.94 10.33 1.28
C ARG A 20 -10.11 11.53 0.83
N LYS A 21 -9.25 12.09 1.69
CA LYS A 21 -8.35 13.19 1.32
C LYS A 21 -7.14 12.72 0.51
N PHE A 22 -6.76 11.45 0.62
CA PHE A 22 -5.53 10.90 0.03
C PHE A 22 -5.81 9.88 -1.07
N ILE A 23 -6.86 9.08 -0.92
CA ILE A 23 -7.19 8.02 -1.86
C ILE A 23 -7.97 8.59 -3.05
N THR A 24 -7.53 8.28 -4.25
CA THR A 24 -8.17 8.70 -5.50
C THR A 24 -8.90 7.56 -6.22
N ALA A 25 -8.69 6.31 -5.82
CA ALA A 25 -9.39 5.15 -6.40
C ALA A 25 -9.92 4.16 -5.34
N GLN A 26 -11.09 3.59 -5.62
CA GLN A 26 -11.75 2.65 -4.70
C GLN A 26 -11.42 1.17 -4.96
N LYS A 27 -11.11 0.81 -6.21
CA LYS A 27 -10.84 -0.57 -6.62
C LYS A 27 -9.38 -0.70 -7.08
N PRO A 28 -8.68 -1.76 -6.66
CA PRO A 28 -7.32 -2.01 -7.12
C PRO A 28 -7.29 -2.54 -8.56
N LEU A 29 -6.13 -2.44 -9.20
CA LEU A 29 -5.90 -3.00 -10.53
C LEU A 29 -5.86 -4.53 -10.46
N LYS A 30 -6.82 -5.19 -11.13
CA LYS A 30 -7.02 -6.65 -11.03
C LYS A 30 -5.78 -7.47 -11.39
N SER A 31 -4.97 -7.03 -12.35
CA SER A 31 -3.76 -7.73 -12.78
C SER A 31 -2.63 -7.74 -11.74
N LEU A 32 -2.64 -6.81 -10.78
CA LEU A 32 -1.62 -6.69 -9.72
C LEU A 32 -2.16 -7.10 -8.34
N VAL A 33 -3.24 -7.89 -8.32
CA VAL A 33 -3.90 -8.33 -7.10
C VAL A 33 -3.79 -9.84 -6.94
N GLY A 34 -3.17 -10.26 -5.84
CA GLY A 34 -2.99 -11.66 -5.48
C GLY A 34 -3.69 -12.05 -4.17
N LYS A 35 -3.65 -13.34 -3.85
CA LYS A 35 -4.11 -13.88 -2.56
C LYS A 35 -2.92 -14.40 -1.76
N ILE A 36 -2.71 -13.84 -0.58
CA ILE A 36 -1.81 -14.43 0.43
C ILE A 36 -2.66 -15.22 1.42
N LYS A 37 -2.26 -16.48 1.68
CA LYS A 37 -2.91 -17.32 2.69
C LYS A 37 -2.56 -16.81 4.09
N THR A 38 -3.58 -16.53 4.89
CA THR A 38 -3.40 -16.18 6.31
C THR A 38 -2.98 -17.41 7.09
N LYS A 39 -1.90 -17.29 7.87
CA LYS A 39 -1.37 -18.38 8.71
C LYS A 39 -1.91 -18.36 10.15
N SER A 40 -2.55 -17.26 10.57
CA SER A 40 -3.08 -17.08 11.93
C SER A 40 -2.07 -17.41 13.04
N GLY A 41 -0.82 -16.99 12.84
CA GLY A 41 0.28 -17.22 13.80
C GLY A 41 0.86 -18.65 13.82
N ARG A 42 0.42 -19.53 12.93
CA ARG A 42 0.87 -20.94 12.88
C ARG A 42 1.97 -21.19 11.85
N ASN A 43 2.86 -22.14 12.14
CA ASN A 43 3.87 -22.64 11.20
C ASN A 43 3.33 -23.80 10.33
N ASN A 44 4.22 -24.43 9.54
CA ASN A 44 3.90 -25.57 8.68
C ASN A 44 3.49 -26.83 9.45
N SER A 45 3.96 -27.02 10.69
CA SER A 45 3.54 -28.11 11.58
C SER A 45 2.20 -27.84 12.29
N GLY A 46 1.55 -26.69 12.03
CA GLY A 46 0.27 -26.32 12.64
C GLY A 46 0.38 -25.76 14.06
N GLN A 47 1.59 -25.63 14.61
CA GLN A 47 1.86 -25.08 15.93
C GLN A 47 1.81 -23.56 15.90
N ILE A 48 1.29 -22.94 16.97
CA ILE A 48 1.31 -21.48 17.15
C ILE A 48 2.75 -21.07 17.47
N THR A 49 3.40 -20.38 16.55
CA THR A 49 4.75 -19.82 16.74
C THR A 49 4.71 -18.32 16.98
N VAL A 50 3.63 -17.64 16.61
CA VAL A 50 3.40 -16.21 16.88
C VAL A 50 2.04 -16.03 17.54
N ARG A 51 2.03 -15.46 18.75
CA ARG A 51 0.82 -15.18 19.53
C ARG A 51 0.07 -13.94 19.01
N HIS A 52 -1.19 -13.79 19.43
CA HIS A 52 -2.06 -12.64 19.13
C HIS A 52 -2.30 -12.39 17.61
N GLN A 53 -2.37 -13.46 16.81
CA GLN A 53 -2.63 -13.40 15.37
C GLN A 53 -3.84 -14.25 14.99
N GLY A 54 -4.85 -13.69 14.33
CA GLY A 54 -6.05 -14.41 13.87
C GLY A 54 -7.31 -13.54 13.86
N GLY A 55 -8.36 -13.98 13.16
CA GLY A 55 -9.69 -13.35 13.19
C GLY A 55 -9.86 -12.03 12.41
N GLY A 56 -8.83 -11.55 11.71
CA GLY A 56 -8.89 -10.32 10.92
C GLY A 56 -9.73 -10.43 9.63
N VAL A 57 -10.08 -9.28 9.07
CA VAL A 57 -10.80 -9.17 7.78
C VAL A 57 -9.98 -9.80 6.64
N LYS A 58 -10.66 -10.40 5.65
CA LYS A 58 -10.02 -10.93 4.44
C LYS A 58 -9.40 -9.81 3.61
N ARG A 59 -8.15 -10.00 3.18
CA ARG A 59 -7.38 -9.00 2.44
C ARG A 59 -6.80 -9.58 1.15
N ASN A 60 -6.86 -8.81 0.07
CA ASN A 60 -6.18 -9.13 -1.19
C ASN A 60 -4.82 -8.43 -1.24
N TYR A 61 -3.77 -9.14 -1.64
CA TYR A 61 -2.42 -8.59 -1.68
C TYR A 61 -2.23 -7.73 -2.93
N ARG A 62 -1.54 -6.60 -2.79
CA ARG A 62 -1.12 -5.76 -3.91
C ARG A 62 0.37 -6.01 -4.14
N GLU A 63 0.69 -6.43 -5.35
CA GLU A 63 2.07 -6.61 -5.81
C GLU A 63 2.73 -5.24 -5.96
N ILE A 64 3.63 -4.92 -5.01
CA ILE A 64 4.43 -3.69 -5.05
C ILE A 64 5.77 -3.99 -5.71
N ASP A 65 6.19 -3.10 -6.60
CA ASP A 65 7.57 -3.01 -7.04
C ASP A 65 8.44 -2.29 -5.99
N LEU A 66 9.02 -3.07 -5.08
CA LEU A 66 10.00 -2.58 -4.10
C LEU A 66 11.42 -2.53 -4.66
N LYS A 67 11.68 -3.24 -5.77
CA LYS A 67 13.01 -3.33 -6.39
C LYS A 67 13.25 -2.23 -7.41
N GLN A 68 12.21 -1.50 -7.80
CA GLN A 68 12.26 -0.49 -8.85
C GLN A 68 12.79 -1.09 -10.16
N VAL A 69 12.19 -2.19 -10.59
CA VAL A 69 12.66 -3.01 -11.72
C VAL A 69 12.76 -2.19 -13.01
N ASN A 70 11.86 -1.22 -13.19
CA ASN A 70 11.88 -0.29 -14.32
C ASN A 70 12.78 0.93 -14.05
N ALA A 71 14.00 0.71 -13.56
CA ALA A 71 14.97 1.77 -13.31
C ALA A 71 15.31 2.52 -14.61
N GLY A 72 15.42 3.84 -14.52
CA GLY A 72 15.69 4.73 -15.65
C GLY A 72 14.47 5.12 -16.47
N GLU A 73 13.31 4.48 -16.28
CA GLU A 73 12.06 4.86 -16.95
C GLU A 73 11.26 5.85 -16.10
N SER A 74 10.72 6.88 -16.76
CA SER A 74 9.73 7.76 -16.13
C SER A 74 8.34 7.13 -16.20
N ALA A 75 7.61 7.23 -15.10
CA ALA A 75 6.22 6.81 -14.99
C ALA A 75 5.35 7.97 -14.47
N VAL A 76 4.07 7.95 -14.83
CA VAL A 76 3.08 8.91 -14.35
C VAL A 76 2.22 8.25 -13.28
N VAL A 77 1.98 8.95 -12.17
CA VAL A 77 1.07 8.49 -11.11
C VAL A 77 -0.37 8.55 -11.61
N GLU A 78 -1.02 7.40 -11.78
CA GLU A 78 -2.44 7.30 -12.15
C GLU A 78 -3.35 7.48 -10.93
N THR A 79 -3.05 6.78 -9.83
CA THR A 79 -3.94 6.73 -8.66
C THR A 79 -3.16 6.56 -7.35
N ILE A 80 -3.73 7.07 -6.26
CA ILE A 80 -3.28 6.80 -4.88
C ILE A 80 -4.33 5.92 -4.23
N GLU A 81 -3.89 4.81 -3.65
CA GLU A 81 -4.75 3.74 -3.17
C GLU A 81 -4.41 3.32 -1.73
N TYR A 82 -5.43 2.80 -1.05
CA TYR A 82 -5.24 2.12 0.22
C TYR A 82 -4.80 0.67 0.01
N ASP A 83 -3.82 0.23 0.79
CA ASP A 83 -3.44 -1.16 0.87
C ASP A 83 -3.65 -1.75 2.28
N PRO A 84 -4.38 -2.86 2.42
CA PRO A 84 -4.65 -3.46 3.72
C PRO A 84 -3.51 -4.33 4.28
N TYR A 85 -2.41 -4.52 3.55
CA TYR A 85 -1.23 -5.28 4.00
C TYR A 85 -0.13 -4.39 4.60
N ARG A 86 -0.24 -3.06 4.51
CA ARG A 86 0.74 -2.11 5.03
C ARG A 86 0.09 -0.83 5.55
N THR A 87 0.87 -0.01 6.24
CA THR A 87 0.41 1.27 6.81
C THR A 87 0.47 2.41 5.79
N ALA A 88 1.46 2.40 4.90
CA ALA A 88 1.63 3.41 3.87
C ALA A 88 0.58 3.28 2.75
N PHE A 89 0.22 4.41 2.14
CA PHE A 89 -0.50 4.42 0.88
C PHE A 89 0.38 3.92 -0.26
N ILE A 90 -0.25 3.42 -1.32
CA ILE A 90 0.45 3.01 -2.53
C ILE A 90 0.01 3.87 -3.70
N ALA A 91 0.91 4.10 -4.63
CA ALA A 91 0.61 4.78 -5.88
C ALA A 91 0.65 3.76 -7.03
N ARG A 92 -0.35 3.79 -7.90
CA ARG A 92 -0.31 3.09 -9.17
C ARG A 92 0.34 4.00 -10.19
N VAL A 93 1.38 3.50 -10.85
CA VAL A 93 2.12 4.26 -11.86
C VAL A 93 1.98 3.60 -13.22
N LEU A 94 1.97 4.41 -14.27
CA LEU A 94 1.96 4.00 -15.68
C LEU A 94 3.29 4.40 -16.31
N TYR A 95 4.02 3.43 -16.82
CA TYR A 95 5.25 3.63 -17.58
C TYR A 95 4.96 3.93 -19.04
N GLY A 96 5.93 4.53 -19.75
CA GLY A 96 5.80 4.88 -21.17
C GLY A 96 5.50 3.69 -22.09
N ASN A 97 5.94 2.48 -21.71
CA ASN A 97 5.68 1.23 -22.42
C ASN A 97 4.27 0.65 -22.15
N GLY A 98 3.43 1.32 -21.36
CA GLY A 98 2.09 0.86 -21.00
C GLY A 98 2.03 -0.07 -19.79
N ALA A 99 3.19 -0.50 -19.25
CA ALA A 99 3.24 -1.28 -18.03
C ALA A 99 2.75 -0.47 -16.82
N ARG A 100 2.19 -1.17 -15.83
CA ARG A 100 1.74 -0.56 -14.58
C ARG A 100 2.35 -1.30 -13.40
N SER A 101 2.73 -0.54 -12.39
CA SER A 101 3.23 -1.08 -11.12
C SER A 101 2.62 -0.34 -9.95
N TYR A 102 2.58 -0.98 -8.79
CA TYR A 102 2.37 -0.27 -7.52
C TYR A 102 3.70 0.07 -6.88
N ILE A 103 3.85 1.31 -6.43
CA ILE A 103 4.97 1.77 -5.61
C ILE A 103 4.45 2.29 -4.26
N LEU A 104 5.34 2.47 -3.28
CA LEU A 104 4.98 3.19 -2.06
C LEU A 104 4.74 4.67 -2.40
N ALA A 105 3.64 5.23 -1.89
CA ALA A 105 3.37 6.65 -2.07
C ALA A 105 4.22 7.47 -1.10
N ALA A 106 5.16 8.23 -1.64
CA ALA A 106 5.94 9.20 -0.88
C ALA A 106 5.06 10.33 -0.36
N GLN A 107 5.53 11.03 0.67
CA GLN A 107 4.83 12.18 1.21
C GLN A 107 4.68 13.27 0.14
N GLY A 108 3.45 13.77 -0.04
CA GLY A 108 3.15 14.84 -0.99
C GLY A 108 2.99 14.39 -2.45
N LEU A 109 3.20 13.09 -2.76
CA LEU A 109 2.97 12.54 -4.10
C LEU A 109 1.49 12.69 -4.49
N LYS A 110 1.24 13.15 -5.71
CA LYS A 110 -0.10 13.41 -6.26
C LYS A 110 -0.31 12.65 -7.57
N VAL A 111 -1.58 12.50 -7.94
CA VAL A 111 -1.96 12.01 -9.26
C VAL A 111 -1.48 12.99 -10.33
N GLY A 112 -0.89 12.45 -11.40
CA GLY A 112 -0.29 13.23 -12.49
C GLY A 112 1.20 13.52 -12.31
N ASP A 113 1.76 13.33 -11.12
CA ASP A 113 3.19 13.51 -10.90
C ASP A 113 4.00 12.50 -11.74
N LYS A 114 5.15 12.95 -12.24
CA LYS A 114 6.14 12.08 -12.89
C LYS A 114 7.11 11.59 -11.84
N VAL A 115 7.32 10.28 -11.82
CA VAL A 115 8.32 9.60 -10.97
C VAL A 115 9.29 8.85 -11.86
N ALA A 116 10.53 8.74 -11.41
CA ALA A 116 11.55 7.92 -12.05
C ALA A 116 12.47 7.38 -10.96
N SER A 117 12.81 6.11 -11.05
CA SER A 117 13.89 5.54 -10.26
C SER A 117 15.19 5.69 -11.04
N HIS A 118 16.26 6.08 -10.35
CA HIS A 118 17.60 6.07 -10.91
C HIS A 118 18.40 5.05 -10.11
N GLN A 119 19.17 4.22 -10.78
CA GLN A 119 20.16 3.39 -10.12
C GLN A 119 21.22 4.36 -9.59
N ALA A 120 21.25 4.57 -8.28
CA ALA A 120 22.30 5.36 -7.67
C ALA A 120 23.64 4.69 -8.02
N GLY A 121 24.49 5.36 -8.79
CA GLY A 121 25.91 5.05 -8.82
C GLY A 121 26.48 5.16 -7.40
N PRO A 122 27.71 4.67 -7.16
CA PRO A 122 28.37 4.85 -5.87
C PRO A 122 28.27 6.32 -5.50
N SER A 123 27.66 6.63 -4.35
CA SER A 123 27.73 7.98 -3.83
C SER A 123 29.19 8.21 -3.46
N ASP A 124 29.89 9.05 -4.21
CA ASP A 124 31.22 9.51 -3.85
C ASP A 124 31.12 10.26 -2.51
N LEU A 125 31.46 9.55 -1.44
CA LEU A 125 31.78 10.05 -0.10
C LEU A 125 33.06 9.36 0.36
#